data_AF-A0A9E3NZG3-F1
#
_entry.id   AF-A0A9E3NZG3-F1
#
_cell.length_a   1.000
_cell.length_b   1.000
_cell.length_c   1.000
_cell.angle_alpha   90.00
_cell.angle_beta   90.00
_cell.angle_gamma   90.00
#
_symmetry.space_group_name_H-M   'P 1'
#
loop_
_entity.id
_entity.type
_entity.pdbx_description
1 polymer ?
#
loop_
_entity_poly.entity_id
_entity_poly.type
_entity_poly.pdbx_seq_one_letter_code
_entity_poly.pdbx_strand_id
1 'polypeptide(L)'
;MSFRPLLSLSALLAISGASAATACGSDETSPAPSPADAGADTSIGPVGANEAKQTGRIVRAVENVSVGGATVSIAGKTATTNDDGFYEIVVPKDTPYRMSVTAEEHYKLNEQEWILKSDTLARGDTSLLGTSIANILASFLPNRDAAKGLLVVRINPLPPCDSEQGATLSLDPPGDSKVTYFAGGRPNPTASFVTKDETFSAAIYDVTPNTNVKVVVNSPLCEEVPFPVDYQNVTYTGNQQTEPGEVLSYIRVFIGPKKAPVDAGAD
;
A
#
# COMPACT_ATOMS: atom_id res chain seq x y z
N MET A 1 -16.85 21.92 27.40
CA MET A 1 -15.56 21.22 27.58
C MET A 1 -14.58 21.86 26.61
N SER A 2 -13.50 22.40 27.15
CA SER A 2 -12.62 23.37 26.51
C SER A 2 -11.53 22.67 25.69
N PHE A 3 -11.47 22.98 24.39
CA PHE A 3 -10.41 22.53 23.48
C PHE A 3 -9.16 23.41 23.66
N ARG A 4 -8.02 22.78 23.90
CA ARG A 4 -6.69 23.41 23.83
C ARG A 4 -5.89 22.79 22.68
N PRO A 5 -5.38 23.59 21.73
CA PRO A 5 -4.31 23.16 20.83
C PRO A 5 -2.96 23.70 21.35
N LEU A 6 -1.94 22.85 21.41
CA LEU A 6 -0.51 23.18 21.52
C LEU A 6 0.23 22.00 20.87
N LEU A 7 1.32 22.12 20.10
CA LEU A 7 2.22 23.23 19.81
C LEU A 7 2.98 22.82 18.53
N SER A 8 2.99 23.67 17.51
CA SER A 8 3.87 23.55 16.34
C SER A 8 5.26 24.07 16.72
N LEU A 9 6.29 23.27 16.50
CA LEU A 9 7.70 23.66 16.71
C LEU A 9 8.38 23.77 15.33
N SER A 10 8.26 24.94 14.71
CA SER A 10 9.02 25.29 13.50
C SER A 10 10.40 25.79 13.90
N ALA A 11 11.44 25.00 13.63
CA ALA A 11 12.82 25.46 13.69
C ALA A 11 13.25 25.93 12.29
N LEU A 12 13.41 27.25 12.14
CA LEU A 12 14.13 27.88 11.04
C LEU A 12 15.62 27.50 11.12
N LEU A 13 16.18 26.94 10.05
CA LEU A 13 17.61 27.06 9.77
C LEU A 13 17.78 27.80 8.45
N ALA A 14 18.21 29.06 8.55
CA ALA A 14 18.71 29.84 7.42
C ALA A 14 20.21 29.57 7.29
N ILE A 15 20.65 29.06 6.14
CA ILE A 15 22.07 29.04 5.75
C ILE A 15 22.21 29.93 4.53
N SER A 16 22.78 31.10 4.76
CA SER A 16 23.27 32.03 3.76
C SER A 16 24.61 31.52 3.22
N GLY A 17 24.67 31.25 1.91
CA GLY A 17 25.92 30.97 1.20
C GLY A 17 25.99 31.82 -0.06
N ALA A 18 26.77 32.90 -0.02
CA ALA A 18 27.15 33.66 -1.20
C ALA A 18 28.50 33.13 -1.71
N SER A 19 28.59 32.85 -3.00
CA SER A 19 29.86 32.72 -3.72
C SER A 19 29.65 33.15 -5.16
N ALA A 20 30.28 34.27 -5.52
CA ALA A 20 30.40 34.73 -6.89
C ALA A 20 31.56 34.00 -7.56
N ALA A 21 31.33 33.49 -8.77
CA ALA A 21 32.39 33.19 -9.72
C ALA A 21 31.89 33.47 -11.14
N THR A 22 32.38 34.56 -11.69
CA THR A 22 32.27 34.93 -13.10
C THR A 22 33.23 34.05 -13.90
N ALA A 23 32.75 33.35 -14.92
CA ALA A 23 33.58 32.76 -15.96
C ALA A 23 32.92 33.00 -17.32
N CYS A 24 33.48 33.94 -18.08
CA CYS A 24 33.20 34.10 -19.50
C CYS A 24 33.95 33.02 -20.28
N GLY A 25 33.21 32.17 -20.99
CA GLY A 25 33.76 31.24 -21.97
C GLY A 25 32.82 31.23 -23.17
N SER A 26 33.27 31.83 -24.27
CA SER A 26 32.60 31.81 -25.56
C SER A 26 32.95 30.50 -26.27
N ASP A 27 31.96 29.66 -26.55
CA ASP A 27 32.11 28.58 -27.53
C ASP A 27 30.82 28.44 -28.35
N GLU A 28 30.98 28.64 -29.66
CA GLU A 28 29.97 28.41 -30.68
C GLU A 28 29.69 26.90 -30.74
N THR A 29 28.53 26.46 -30.26
CA THR A 29 28.04 25.09 -30.45
C THR A 29 26.70 25.12 -31.17
N SER A 30 26.67 24.40 -32.29
CA SER A 30 25.56 24.15 -33.21
C SER A 30 24.17 24.07 -32.57
N PRO A 31 23.10 24.51 -33.27
CA PRO A 31 21.73 24.34 -32.80
C PRO A 31 21.45 22.85 -32.62
N ALA A 32 21.34 22.43 -31.36
CA ALA A 32 20.76 21.15 -31.02
C ALA A 32 19.33 21.09 -31.59
N PRO A 33 18.91 19.96 -32.20
CA PRO A 33 17.52 19.80 -32.60
C PRO A 33 16.67 19.99 -31.35
N SER A 34 15.67 20.88 -31.43
CA SER A 34 14.66 21.02 -30.38
C SER A 34 14.20 19.62 -29.98
N PRO A 35 14.24 19.24 -28.69
CA PRO A 35 13.58 18.03 -28.26
C PRO A 35 12.14 18.18 -28.72
N ALA A 36 11.69 17.27 -29.57
CA ALA A 36 10.31 17.18 -29.94
C ALA A 36 9.53 17.19 -28.63
N ASP A 37 8.67 18.20 -28.46
CA ASP A 37 7.64 18.22 -27.44
C ASP A 37 6.77 16.98 -27.71
N ALA A 38 7.22 15.85 -27.17
CA ALA A 38 6.43 14.66 -26.98
C ALA A 38 5.46 14.97 -25.86
N GLY A 39 4.59 15.95 -26.11
CA GLY A 39 3.28 16.05 -25.49
C GLY A 39 2.56 14.76 -25.85
N ALA A 40 2.90 13.71 -25.11
CA ALA A 40 2.15 12.49 -25.08
C ALA A 40 0.75 12.95 -24.69
N ASP A 41 -0.17 12.85 -25.63
CA ASP A 41 -1.58 13.01 -25.37
C ASP A 41 -1.92 11.99 -24.27
N THR A 42 -1.92 12.46 -23.02
CA THR A 42 -2.16 11.63 -21.83
C THR A 42 -3.64 11.34 -21.66
N SER A 43 -4.47 11.79 -22.61
CA SER A 43 -5.87 11.41 -22.62
C SER A 43 -5.99 9.95 -23.02
N ILE A 44 -6.48 9.15 -22.08
CA ILE A 44 -6.88 7.79 -22.37
C ILE A 44 -8.04 7.85 -23.37
N GLY A 45 -7.89 7.12 -24.48
CA GLY A 45 -8.95 6.96 -25.47
C GLY A 45 -10.23 6.34 -24.91
N PRO A 46 -11.27 6.14 -25.73
CA PRO A 46 -12.53 5.57 -25.26
C PRO A 46 -12.31 4.21 -24.56
N VAL A 47 -12.85 4.07 -23.35
CA VAL A 47 -12.77 2.85 -22.53
C VAL A 47 -13.73 1.81 -23.09
N GLY A 48 -13.26 0.58 -23.35
CA GLY A 48 -14.10 -0.51 -23.85
C GLY A 48 -15.13 -1.01 -22.83
N ALA A 49 -16.16 -1.74 -23.30
CA ALA A 49 -17.24 -2.23 -22.44
C ALA A 49 -16.81 -3.19 -21.30
N ASN A 50 -15.67 -3.87 -21.47
CA ASN A 50 -15.07 -4.78 -20.48
C ASN A 50 -13.86 -4.16 -19.77
N GLU A 51 -13.72 -2.84 -19.87
CA GLU A 51 -12.63 -2.09 -19.28
C GLU A 51 -13.18 -1.02 -18.33
N ALA A 52 -12.33 -0.57 -17.41
CA ALA A 52 -12.63 0.47 -16.48
C ALA A 52 -11.44 1.42 -16.35
N LYS A 53 -11.72 2.68 -16.00
CA LYS A 53 -10.69 3.68 -15.77
C LYS A 53 -10.31 3.71 -14.29
N GLN A 54 -9.05 3.45 -13.97
CA GLN A 54 -8.53 3.60 -12.62
C GLN A 54 -7.62 4.83 -12.55
N THR A 55 -7.87 5.71 -11.59
CA THR A 55 -6.99 6.83 -11.24
C THR A 55 -6.49 6.68 -9.81
N GLY A 56 -5.35 7.29 -9.51
CA GLY A 56 -4.85 7.38 -8.15
C GLY A 56 -3.62 8.26 -8.07
N ARG A 57 -3.05 8.34 -6.87
CA ARG A 57 -1.79 9.05 -6.61
C ARG A 57 -0.86 8.16 -5.81
N ILE A 58 0.41 8.13 -6.18
CA ILE A 58 1.46 7.45 -5.44
C ILE A 58 2.15 8.47 -4.54
N VAL A 59 2.23 8.16 -3.25
CA VAL A 59 2.84 9.01 -2.23
C VAL A 59 3.86 8.21 -1.42
N ARG A 60 4.84 8.89 -0.81
CA ARG A 60 5.73 8.28 0.17
C ARG A 60 4.99 8.08 1.49
N ALA A 61 5.09 6.88 2.05
CA ALA A 61 4.58 6.58 3.39
C ALA A 61 5.23 7.51 4.43
N VAL A 62 4.50 7.90 5.47
CA VAL A 62 4.91 8.84 6.53
C VAL A 62 4.90 10.32 6.10
N GLU A 63 5.64 10.73 5.07
CA GLU A 63 5.70 12.15 4.69
C GLU A 63 4.52 12.61 3.83
N ASN A 64 3.77 11.69 3.24
CA ASN A 64 2.67 11.98 2.29
C ASN A 64 3.09 12.88 1.13
N VAL A 65 4.34 12.72 0.68
CA VAL A 65 4.93 13.46 -0.44
C VAL A 65 4.70 12.67 -1.73
N SER A 66 4.25 13.34 -2.79
CA SER A 66 4.04 12.74 -4.11
C SER A 66 5.30 12.07 -4.66
N VAL A 67 5.13 10.93 -5.33
CA VAL A 67 6.22 10.20 -5.99
C VAL A 67 6.01 10.23 -7.50
N GLY A 68 6.71 11.14 -8.18
CA GLY A 68 6.77 11.18 -9.64
C GLY A 68 7.69 10.12 -10.23
N GLY A 69 7.40 9.70 -11.46
CA GLY A 69 8.19 8.67 -12.17
C GLY A 69 7.96 7.22 -11.69
N ALA A 70 7.05 6.98 -10.75
CA ALA A 70 6.69 5.64 -10.32
C ALA A 70 5.96 4.89 -11.44
N THR A 71 6.28 3.62 -11.65
CA THR A 71 5.61 2.74 -12.61
C THR A 71 4.55 1.89 -11.91
N VAL A 72 3.29 2.11 -12.27
CA VAL A 72 2.12 1.32 -11.85
C VAL A 72 1.85 0.27 -12.92
N SER A 73 1.82 -1.02 -12.55
CA SER A 73 1.54 -2.14 -13.45
C SER A 73 0.28 -2.89 -13.04
N ILE A 74 -0.65 -3.08 -13.97
CA ILE A 74 -1.93 -3.78 -13.75
C ILE A 74 -2.27 -4.61 -14.99
N ALA A 75 -2.49 -5.91 -14.82
CA ALA A 75 -2.94 -6.82 -15.89
C ALA A 75 -2.15 -6.68 -17.21
N GLY A 76 -0.82 -6.55 -17.11
CA GLY A 76 0.08 -6.39 -18.27
C GLY A 76 0.14 -4.98 -18.87
N LYS A 77 -0.66 -4.03 -18.38
CA LYS A 77 -0.60 -2.62 -18.74
C LYS A 77 0.21 -1.84 -17.71
N THR A 78 0.80 -0.72 -18.13
CA THR A 78 1.61 0.14 -17.27
C THR A 78 1.21 1.61 -17.41
N ALA A 79 1.36 2.38 -16.34
CA ALA A 79 1.28 3.83 -16.32
C ALA A 79 2.41 4.41 -15.46
N THR A 80 2.93 5.58 -15.82
CA THR A 80 3.95 6.29 -15.04
C THR A 80 3.31 7.49 -14.36
N THR A 81 3.66 7.74 -13.09
CA THR A 81 3.15 8.89 -12.37
C THR A 81 3.79 10.20 -12.84
N ASN A 82 3.01 11.27 -12.89
CA ASN A 82 3.51 12.63 -13.10
C ASN A 82 4.17 13.18 -11.81
N ASP A 83 4.67 14.42 -11.84
CA ASP A 83 5.35 15.06 -10.70
C ASP A 83 4.49 15.16 -9.43
N ASP A 84 3.17 15.28 -9.60
CA ASP A 84 2.19 15.27 -8.51
C ASP A 84 1.87 13.84 -8.00
N GLY A 85 2.53 12.82 -8.54
CA GLY A 85 2.35 11.41 -8.21
C GLY A 85 1.10 10.79 -8.81
N PHE A 86 0.33 11.50 -9.64
CA PHE A 86 -0.90 11.01 -10.23
C PHE A 86 -0.65 10.05 -11.38
N TYR A 87 -1.50 9.03 -11.50
CA TYR A 87 -1.58 8.16 -12.65
C TYR A 87 -3.04 7.96 -13.09
N GLU A 88 -3.20 7.61 -14.36
CA GLU A 88 -4.44 7.11 -14.93
C GLU A 88 -4.12 5.86 -15.78
N ILE A 89 -4.94 4.81 -15.66
CA ILE A 89 -4.74 3.55 -16.37
C ILE A 89 -6.08 2.86 -16.67
N VAL A 90 -6.20 2.25 -17.86
CA VAL A 90 -7.35 1.41 -18.21
C VAL A 90 -7.09 -0.02 -17.76
N VAL A 91 -7.99 -0.58 -16.98
CA VAL A 91 -7.85 -1.93 -16.39
C VAL A 91 -9.02 -2.83 -16.82
N PRO A 92 -8.86 -4.16 -16.75
CA PRO A 92 -9.97 -5.08 -16.95
C PRO A 92 -11.07 -4.86 -15.91
N LYS A 93 -12.32 -4.78 -16.36
CA LYS A 93 -13.50 -4.80 -15.50
C LYS A 93 -13.98 -6.24 -15.32
N ASP A 94 -14.58 -6.55 -14.16
CA ASP A 94 -15.14 -7.85 -13.83
C ASP A 94 -14.17 -9.04 -13.89
N THR A 95 -12.86 -8.78 -14.01
CA THR A 95 -11.79 -9.78 -14.07
C THR A 95 -10.82 -9.56 -12.90
N PRO A 96 -10.38 -10.60 -12.19
CA PRO A 96 -9.38 -10.46 -11.13
C PRO A 96 -8.04 -9.96 -11.67
N TYR A 97 -7.42 -9.01 -10.95
CA TYR A 97 -6.06 -8.56 -11.22
C TYR A 97 -5.35 -8.12 -9.95
N ARG A 98 -4.01 -8.04 -10.01
CA ARG A 98 -3.16 -7.40 -9.00
C ARG A 98 -2.56 -6.12 -9.55
N MET A 99 -2.28 -5.19 -8.65
CA MET A 99 -1.50 -3.99 -8.94
C MET A 99 -0.11 -4.15 -8.31
N SER A 100 0.93 -3.79 -9.07
CA SER A 100 2.26 -3.57 -8.51
C SER A 100 2.74 -2.16 -8.81
N VAL A 101 3.50 -1.58 -7.89
CA VAL A 101 4.08 -0.24 -8.06
C VAL A 101 5.58 -0.32 -7.78
N THR A 102 6.37 0.29 -8.65
CA THR A 102 7.84 0.40 -8.52
C THR A 102 8.27 1.84 -8.69
N ALA A 103 9.28 2.27 -7.96
CA ALA A 103 9.90 3.57 -8.08
C ALA A 103 11.36 3.47 -7.60
N GLU A 104 12.23 4.36 -8.08
CA GLU A 104 13.61 4.44 -7.61
C GLU A 104 13.66 4.74 -6.10
N GLU A 105 14.61 4.14 -5.37
CA GLU A 105 14.76 4.30 -3.91
C GLU A 105 13.53 3.92 -3.07
N HIS A 106 12.63 3.08 -3.61
CA HIS A 106 11.48 2.55 -2.87
C HIS A 106 11.41 1.03 -2.99
N TYR A 107 10.84 0.40 -1.98
CA TYR A 107 10.46 -1.01 -2.09
C TYR A 107 9.33 -1.14 -3.11
N LYS A 108 9.36 -2.22 -3.91
CA LYS A 108 8.25 -2.60 -4.78
C LYS A 108 7.02 -2.88 -3.91
N LEU A 109 5.89 -2.30 -4.26
CA LEU A 109 4.61 -2.63 -3.63
C LEU A 109 3.88 -3.65 -4.49
N ASN A 110 3.44 -4.75 -3.88
CA ASN A 110 2.52 -5.72 -4.46
C ASN A 110 1.21 -5.68 -3.69
N GLU A 111 0.13 -5.30 -4.36
CA GLU A 111 -1.18 -5.30 -3.73
C GLU A 111 -1.93 -6.61 -3.95
N GLN A 112 -2.82 -6.91 -3.00
CA GLN A 112 -3.78 -8.01 -3.05
C GLN A 112 -4.58 -8.03 -4.36
N GLU A 113 -4.98 -9.23 -4.80
CA GLU A 113 -5.87 -9.38 -5.95
C GLU A 113 -7.29 -8.87 -5.65
N TRP A 114 -7.88 -8.18 -6.62
CA TRP A 114 -9.25 -7.75 -6.57
C TRP A 114 -9.92 -7.71 -7.95
N ILE A 115 -11.24 -7.49 -7.94
CA ILE A 115 -12.07 -7.32 -9.13
C ILE A 115 -12.73 -5.94 -9.06
N LEU A 116 -12.54 -5.13 -10.10
CA LEU A 116 -13.22 -3.85 -10.24
C LEU A 116 -14.60 -4.04 -10.88
N LYS A 117 -15.65 -3.53 -10.23
CA LYS A 117 -17.05 -3.64 -10.67
C LYS A 117 -17.62 -2.38 -11.32
N SER A 118 -17.03 -1.21 -11.05
CA SER A 118 -17.46 0.07 -11.62
C SER A 118 -16.66 0.42 -12.89
N ASP A 119 -17.23 1.30 -13.72
CA ASP A 119 -16.58 1.80 -14.94
C ASP A 119 -15.40 2.74 -14.61
N THR A 120 -15.42 3.33 -13.42
CA THR A 120 -14.34 4.18 -12.91
C THR A 120 -14.02 3.85 -11.46
N LEU A 121 -12.73 3.91 -11.11
CA LEU A 121 -12.24 3.79 -9.74
C LEU A 121 -11.25 4.92 -9.44
N ALA A 122 -11.64 5.84 -8.56
CA ALA A 122 -10.71 6.78 -7.95
C ALA A 122 -10.09 6.10 -6.72
N ARG A 123 -8.91 5.50 -6.87
CA ARG A 123 -8.24 4.73 -5.82
C ARG A 123 -7.77 5.60 -4.65
N GLY A 124 -7.52 6.88 -4.89
CA GLY A 124 -6.91 7.78 -3.93
C GLY A 124 -5.40 7.54 -3.80
N ASP A 125 -4.88 7.73 -2.59
CA ASP A 125 -3.45 7.64 -2.31
C ASP A 125 -3.01 6.19 -2.09
N THR A 126 -1.93 5.78 -2.75
CA THR A 126 -1.23 4.51 -2.52
C THR A 126 0.17 4.84 -2.01
N SER A 127 0.48 4.41 -0.78
CA SER A 127 1.74 4.72 -0.13
C SER A 127 2.84 3.72 -0.54
N LEU A 128 3.95 4.23 -1.06
CA LEU A 128 5.20 3.49 -1.23
C LEU A 128 6.12 3.70 -0.04
N LEU A 129 6.90 2.66 0.26
CA LEU A 129 7.87 2.71 1.33
C LEU A 129 9.25 3.02 0.76
N GLY A 130 9.81 4.18 1.09
CA GLY A 130 11.19 4.53 0.71
C GLY A 130 12.20 3.57 1.35
N THR A 131 13.29 3.26 0.66
CA THR A 131 14.30 2.28 1.09
C THR A 131 14.88 2.60 2.46
N SER A 132 15.09 3.89 2.78
CA SER A 132 15.57 4.33 4.10
C SER A 132 14.60 3.95 5.23
N ILE A 133 13.31 4.25 5.06
CA ILE A 133 12.26 3.90 6.02
C ILE A 133 12.10 2.38 6.07
N ALA A 134 12.15 1.70 4.92
CA ALA A 134 12.05 0.24 4.86
C ALA A 134 13.18 -0.45 5.63
N ASN A 135 14.40 0.05 5.53
CA ASN A 135 15.54 -0.47 6.30
C ASN A 135 15.39 -0.23 7.80
N ILE A 136 14.85 0.93 8.20
CA ILE A 136 14.49 1.19 9.59
C ILE A 136 13.40 0.23 10.05
N LEU A 137 12.35 0.02 9.27
CA LEU A 137 11.27 -0.93 9.58
C LEU A 137 11.80 -2.36 9.70
N ALA A 138 12.70 -2.78 8.80
CA ALA A 138 13.34 -4.09 8.86
C ALA A 138 14.13 -4.28 10.16
N SER A 139 14.71 -3.22 10.73
CA SER A 139 15.39 -3.29 12.04
C SER A 139 14.44 -3.60 13.21
N PHE A 140 13.15 -3.32 13.07
CA PHE A 140 12.11 -3.70 14.04
C PHE A 140 11.54 -5.11 13.81
N LEU A 141 12.02 -5.85 12.81
CA LEU A 141 11.59 -7.21 12.49
C LEU A 141 12.70 -8.20 12.89
N PRO A 142 12.62 -8.84 14.08
CA PRO A 142 13.70 -9.67 14.60
C PRO A 142 14.07 -10.84 13.69
N ASN A 143 15.33 -10.90 13.29
CA ASN A 143 15.89 -11.97 12.45
C ASN A 143 15.11 -12.19 11.14
N ARG A 144 14.63 -11.11 10.50
CA ARG A 144 14.01 -11.19 9.17
C ARG A 144 15.00 -11.75 8.14
N ASP A 145 14.55 -12.73 7.36
CA ASP A 145 15.25 -13.27 6.20
C ASP A 145 14.80 -12.53 4.92
N ALA A 146 15.73 -11.81 4.28
CA ALA A 146 15.45 -11.09 3.03
C ALA A 146 15.18 -12.02 1.82
N ALA A 147 15.54 -13.30 1.91
CA ALA A 147 15.18 -14.31 0.90
C ALA A 147 13.72 -14.80 1.04
N LYS A 148 13.01 -14.34 2.07
CA LYS A 148 11.59 -14.63 2.31
C LYS A 148 10.72 -13.39 2.05
N GLY A 149 9.43 -13.62 2.00
CA GLY A 149 8.43 -12.59 1.76
C GLY A 149 8.11 -11.74 2.99
N LEU A 150 7.77 -10.48 2.72
CA LEU A 150 7.21 -9.54 3.69
C LEU A 150 5.76 -9.19 3.28
N LEU A 151 4.83 -9.40 4.21
CA LEU A 151 3.41 -9.10 4.05
C LEU A 151 2.96 -8.09 5.11
N VAL A 152 2.39 -6.97 4.70
CA VAL A 152 1.73 -6.02 5.58
C VAL A 152 0.23 -6.22 5.51
N VAL A 153 -0.41 -6.30 6.67
CA VAL A 153 -1.83 -6.58 6.83
C VAL A 153 -2.53 -5.36 7.38
N ARG A 154 -3.67 -5.00 6.78
CA ARG A 154 -4.65 -4.08 7.39
C ARG A 154 -5.96 -4.82 7.63
N ILE A 155 -6.42 -4.82 8.88
CA ILE A 155 -7.77 -5.26 9.22
C ILE A 155 -8.73 -4.09 8.99
N ASN A 156 -9.83 -4.34 8.30
CA ASN A 156 -10.90 -3.38 8.05
C ASN A 156 -12.17 -3.89 8.74
N PRO A 157 -12.57 -3.29 9.87
CA PRO A 157 -13.83 -3.62 10.50
C PRO A 157 -15.01 -3.13 9.62
N LEU A 158 -15.99 -4.01 9.41
CA LEU A 158 -17.22 -3.73 8.69
C LEU A 158 -18.37 -3.56 9.70
N PRO A 159 -19.25 -2.54 9.54
CA PRO A 159 -20.35 -2.32 10.47
C PRO A 159 -21.21 -3.59 10.68
N PRO A 160 -21.69 -3.84 11.92
CA PRO A 160 -21.51 -3.05 13.14
C PRO A 160 -20.26 -3.45 13.96
N CYS A 161 -19.26 -4.11 13.38
CA CYS A 161 -17.95 -4.23 14.02
C CYS A 161 -17.27 -2.86 13.97
N ASP A 162 -17.00 -2.26 15.12
CA ASP A 162 -16.47 -0.88 15.21
C ASP A 162 -14.97 -0.83 15.51
N SER A 163 -14.31 -1.97 15.69
CA SER A 163 -12.91 -2.02 16.12
C SER A 163 -12.24 -3.36 15.81
N GLU A 164 -11.01 -3.28 15.32
CA GLU A 164 -10.04 -4.36 15.16
C GLU A 164 -9.19 -4.60 16.42
N GLN A 165 -9.35 -3.77 17.46
CA GLN A 165 -8.52 -3.81 18.65
C GLN A 165 -8.52 -5.19 19.31
N GLY A 166 -7.33 -5.65 19.69
CA GLY A 166 -7.14 -6.93 20.37
C GLY A 166 -7.17 -8.15 19.44
N ALA A 167 -7.39 -7.96 18.13
CA ALA A 167 -7.27 -9.04 17.18
C ALA A 167 -5.83 -9.57 17.10
N THR A 168 -5.71 -10.86 16.84
CA THR A 168 -4.44 -11.53 16.56
C THR A 168 -4.46 -12.10 15.15
N LEU A 169 -3.27 -12.22 14.54
CA LEU A 169 -3.08 -12.61 13.16
C LEU A 169 -2.16 -13.83 13.08
N SER A 170 -2.43 -14.71 12.13
CA SER A 170 -1.54 -15.80 11.71
C SER A 170 -1.67 -16.05 10.21
N LEU A 171 -0.83 -16.94 9.67
CA LEU A 171 -0.96 -17.43 8.29
C LEU A 171 -1.40 -18.89 8.28
N ASP A 172 -2.12 -19.24 7.21
CA ASP A 172 -2.43 -20.62 6.84
C ASP A 172 -1.96 -20.88 5.39
N PRO A 173 -0.99 -21.78 5.17
CA PRO A 173 -0.20 -22.47 6.20
C PRO A 173 0.76 -21.51 6.93
N PRO A 174 1.08 -21.76 8.22
CA PRO A 174 1.91 -20.84 9.01
C PRO A 174 3.38 -20.81 8.56
N GLY A 175 3.95 -21.96 8.16
CA GLY A 175 5.38 -22.07 7.84
C GLY A 175 6.27 -21.54 8.97
N ASP A 176 7.36 -20.87 8.59
CA ASP A 176 8.28 -20.19 9.52
C ASP A 176 7.90 -18.72 9.76
N SER A 177 6.69 -18.32 9.36
CA SER A 177 6.30 -16.91 9.39
C SER A 177 6.17 -16.39 10.82
N LYS A 178 6.52 -15.13 11.00
CA LYS A 178 6.45 -14.41 12.28
C LYS A 178 5.59 -13.17 12.12
N VAL A 179 4.93 -12.76 13.20
CA VAL A 179 4.02 -11.60 13.22
C VAL A 179 4.58 -10.53 14.15
N THR A 180 4.54 -9.28 13.73
CA THR A 180 4.81 -8.11 14.56
C THR A 180 3.71 -7.08 14.34
N TYR A 181 3.09 -6.62 15.42
CA TYR A 181 1.97 -5.69 15.36
C TYR A 181 2.46 -4.25 15.33
N PHE A 182 1.69 -3.38 14.68
CA PHE A 182 1.96 -1.95 14.71
C PHE A 182 1.36 -1.31 15.96
N ALA A 183 2.07 -0.34 16.52
CA ALA A 183 1.59 0.54 17.58
C ALA A 183 2.33 1.89 17.50
N GLY A 184 1.58 2.99 17.45
CA GLY A 184 2.12 4.33 17.25
C GLY A 184 2.74 4.51 15.85
N GLY A 185 2.17 3.88 14.82
CA GLY A 185 2.59 4.00 13.42
C GLY A 185 3.83 3.21 13.02
N ARG A 186 4.35 2.34 13.90
CA ARG A 186 5.56 1.52 13.65
C ARG A 186 5.41 0.09 14.17
N PRO A 187 6.12 -0.90 13.59
CA PRO A 187 6.19 -2.24 14.16
C PRO A 187 6.73 -2.17 15.58
N ASN A 188 6.01 -2.78 16.50
CA ASN A 188 6.34 -2.80 17.91
C ASN A 188 6.56 -4.26 18.35
N PRO A 189 7.81 -4.67 18.66
CA PRO A 189 8.11 -6.05 19.03
C PRO A 189 7.51 -6.46 20.37
N THR A 190 7.01 -5.53 21.19
CA THR A 190 6.32 -5.85 22.45
C THR A 190 4.80 -5.94 22.30
N ALA A 191 4.24 -5.44 21.20
CA ALA A 191 2.81 -5.55 20.93
C ALA A 191 2.47 -7.00 20.55
N SER A 192 1.44 -7.56 21.18
CA SER A 192 1.01 -8.95 20.98
C SER A 192 -0.33 -9.07 20.23
N PHE A 193 -0.95 -7.93 19.92
CA PHE A 193 -2.25 -7.84 19.26
C PHE A 193 -2.38 -6.50 18.53
N VAL A 194 -3.39 -6.40 17.66
CA VAL A 194 -3.67 -5.21 16.87
C VAL A 194 -4.11 -4.05 17.78
N THR A 195 -3.46 -2.90 17.58
CA THR A 195 -3.82 -1.63 18.21
C THR A 195 -4.85 -0.90 17.34
N LYS A 196 -5.82 -0.26 17.98
CA LYS A 196 -6.91 0.44 17.30
C LYS A 196 -6.38 1.62 16.47
N ASP A 197 -6.99 1.84 15.31
CA ASP A 197 -6.82 3.01 14.42
C ASP A 197 -5.41 3.14 13.83
N GLU A 198 -4.61 2.07 13.87
CA GLU A 198 -3.32 2.01 13.20
C GLU A 198 -3.51 1.90 11.67
N THR A 199 -2.66 2.58 10.90
CA THR A 199 -2.72 2.51 9.42
C THR A 199 -2.51 1.09 8.90
N PHE A 200 -1.63 0.34 9.56
CA PHE A 200 -1.39 -1.08 9.34
C PHE A 200 -1.61 -1.81 10.65
N SER A 201 -2.14 -3.03 10.60
CA SER A 201 -2.42 -3.83 11.79
C SER A 201 -1.21 -4.66 12.20
N ALA A 202 -0.52 -5.27 11.23
CA ALA A 202 0.68 -6.06 11.47
C ALA A 202 1.57 -6.17 10.22
N ALA A 203 2.83 -6.53 10.45
CA ALA A 203 3.73 -7.11 9.46
C ALA A 203 3.90 -8.60 9.76
N ILE A 204 3.73 -9.42 8.74
CA ILE A 204 4.04 -10.84 8.75
C ILE A 204 5.25 -11.05 7.85
N TYR A 205 6.32 -11.62 8.38
CA TYR A 205 7.61 -11.77 7.68
C TYR A 205 8.09 -13.21 7.77
N ASP A 206 9.14 -13.52 7.02
CA ASP A 206 9.64 -14.88 6.78
C ASP A 206 8.60 -15.78 6.08
N VAL A 207 7.73 -15.15 5.28
CA VAL A 207 6.67 -15.83 4.52
C VAL A 207 7.29 -16.58 3.34
N THR A 208 6.88 -17.83 3.10
CA THR A 208 7.32 -18.58 1.92
C THR A 208 6.94 -17.83 0.63
N PRO A 209 7.92 -17.41 -0.18
CA PRO A 209 7.63 -16.63 -1.38
C PRO A 209 6.80 -17.39 -2.41
N ASN A 210 6.10 -16.66 -3.27
CA ASN A 210 5.33 -17.14 -4.41
C ASN A 210 4.25 -18.18 -4.06
N THR A 211 3.89 -18.28 -2.77
CA THR A 211 2.83 -19.17 -2.28
C THR A 211 1.62 -18.33 -1.94
N ASN A 212 0.42 -18.79 -2.32
CA ASN A 212 -0.80 -18.11 -1.90
C ASN A 212 -0.92 -18.21 -0.38
N VAL A 213 -1.13 -17.07 0.26
CA VAL A 213 -1.28 -16.99 1.71
C VAL A 213 -2.71 -16.68 2.09
N LYS A 214 -3.21 -17.35 3.13
CA LYS A 214 -4.43 -16.95 3.83
C LYS A 214 -4.04 -16.33 5.16
N VAL A 215 -4.43 -15.07 5.37
CA VAL A 215 -4.31 -14.43 6.69
C VAL A 215 -5.52 -14.85 7.51
N VAL A 216 -5.28 -15.40 8.69
CA VAL A 216 -6.33 -15.78 9.64
C VAL A 216 -6.41 -14.72 10.73
N VAL A 217 -7.61 -14.25 11.04
CA VAL A 217 -7.86 -13.23 12.05
C VAL A 217 -8.67 -13.82 13.20
N ASN A 218 -8.12 -13.75 14.41
CA ASN A 218 -8.86 -14.08 15.62
C ASN A 218 -9.12 -12.80 16.42
N SER A 219 -10.36 -12.30 16.37
CA SER A 219 -10.78 -11.09 17.06
C SER A 219 -11.65 -11.42 18.29
N PRO A 220 -11.40 -10.78 19.45
CA PRO A 220 -12.28 -10.95 20.61
C PRO A 220 -13.64 -10.29 20.41
N LEU A 221 -13.74 -9.29 19.52
CA LEU A 221 -14.93 -8.46 19.32
C LEU A 221 -15.77 -8.89 18.12
N CYS A 222 -15.12 -9.40 17.07
CA CYS A 222 -15.71 -9.59 15.74
C CYS A 222 -15.31 -10.96 15.16
N GLU A 223 -15.91 -11.36 14.04
CA GLU A 223 -15.51 -12.55 13.28
C GLU A 223 -14.84 -12.18 11.96
N GLU A 224 -13.96 -13.03 11.45
CA GLU A 224 -13.40 -12.88 10.11
C GLU A 224 -14.50 -13.03 9.05
N VAL A 225 -14.56 -12.09 8.10
CA VAL A 225 -15.46 -12.17 6.96
C VAL A 225 -14.73 -12.94 5.85
N PRO A 226 -15.27 -14.10 5.40
CA PRO A 226 -14.61 -14.90 4.38
C PRO A 226 -14.59 -14.17 3.04
N PHE A 227 -13.50 -14.36 2.29
CA PHE A 227 -13.42 -13.90 0.90
C PHE A 227 -14.30 -14.74 -0.04
N PRO A 228 -14.82 -14.17 -1.14
CA PRO A 228 -14.63 -12.77 -1.58
C PRO A 228 -15.42 -11.76 -0.73
N VAL A 229 -14.92 -10.52 -0.64
CA VAL A 229 -15.57 -9.42 0.10
C VAL A 229 -15.70 -8.18 -0.79
N ASP A 230 -16.93 -7.65 -0.90
CA ASP A 230 -17.19 -6.38 -1.58
C ASP A 230 -16.96 -5.20 -0.63
N TYR A 231 -16.10 -4.27 -1.04
CA TYR A 231 -15.78 -3.06 -0.29
C TYR A 231 -15.40 -1.92 -1.24
N GLN A 232 -16.11 -0.79 -1.16
CA GLN A 232 -15.85 0.42 -1.97
C GLN A 232 -15.79 0.14 -3.50
N ASN A 233 -16.80 -0.53 -4.05
CA ASN A 233 -16.93 -0.89 -5.48
C ASN A 233 -15.87 -1.87 -6.02
N VAL A 234 -15.14 -2.53 -5.12
CA VAL A 234 -14.12 -3.52 -5.44
C VAL A 234 -14.45 -4.82 -4.68
N THR A 235 -14.34 -5.95 -5.37
CA THR A 235 -14.41 -7.28 -4.74
C THR A 235 -13.00 -7.77 -4.46
N TYR A 236 -12.61 -7.89 -3.21
CA TYR A 236 -11.33 -8.48 -2.81
C TYR A 236 -11.45 -10.00 -2.80
N THR A 237 -10.50 -10.70 -3.42
CA THR A 237 -10.60 -12.17 -3.61
C THR A 237 -9.92 -12.96 -2.48
N GLY A 238 -9.13 -12.31 -1.64
CA GLY A 238 -8.31 -12.98 -0.63
C GLY A 238 -6.98 -13.51 -1.15
N ASN A 239 -6.79 -13.54 -2.48
CA ASN A 239 -5.57 -14.08 -3.07
C ASN A 239 -4.41 -13.08 -2.95
N GLN A 240 -3.39 -13.47 -2.21
CA GLN A 240 -2.14 -12.73 -2.12
C GLN A 240 -0.93 -13.67 -2.12
N GLN A 241 0.17 -13.19 -2.70
CA GLN A 241 1.47 -13.84 -2.64
C GLN A 241 2.51 -12.83 -2.19
N THR A 242 3.62 -13.33 -1.69
CA THR A 242 4.79 -12.53 -1.36
C THR A 242 5.93 -12.81 -2.32
N GLU A 243 6.82 -11.84 -2.49
CA GLU A 243 8.07 -11.97 -3.25
C GLU A 243 9.25 -11.74 -2.29
N PRO A 244 10.43 -12.34 -2.56
CA PRO A 244 11.63 -12.07 -1.78
C PRO A 244 12.21 -10.68 -2.08
N GLY A 245 13.14 -10.22 -1.24
CA GLY A 245 13.91 -9.00 -1.46
C GLY A 245 13.22 -7.72 -0.95
N GLU A 246 13.40 -6.63 -1.71
CA GLU A 246 12.86 -5.30 -1.42
C GLU A 246 11.42 -5.16 -1.94
N VAL A 247 10.58 -6.12 -1.57
CA VAL A 247 9.17 -6.15 -1.96
C VAL A 247 8.29 -6.15 -0.71
N LEU A 248 7.34 -5.22 -0.68
CA LEU A 248 6.29 -5.12 0.31
C LEU A 248 4.99 -5.63 -0.31
N SER A 249 4.51 -6.77 0.16
CA SER A 249 3.20 -7.28 -0.23
C SER A 249 2.15 -6.75 0.74
N TYR A 250 0.98 -6.36 0.25
CA TYR A 250 -0.06 -5.75 1.08
C TYR A 250 -1.41 -6.46 0.91
N ILE A 251 -2.07 -6.75 2.03
CA ILE A 251 -3.38 -7.39 2.06
C ILE A 251 -4.33 -6.67 3.02
N ARG A 252 -5.59 -6.54 2.59
CA ARG A 252 -6.70 -6.11 3.43
C ARG A 252 -7.45 -7.35 3.87
N VAL A 253 -7.74 -7.46 5.16
CA VAL A 253 -8.63 -8.49 5.71
C VAL A 253 -9.82 -7.80 6.36
N PHE A 254 -10.97 -8.45 6.36
CA PHE A 254 -12.22 -7.87 6.81
C PHE A 254 -12.74 -8.64 8.03
N ILE A 255 -13.23 -7.91 9.03
CA ILE A 255 -13.92 -8.48 10.18
C ILE A 255 -15.31 -7.87 10.30
N GLY A 256 -16.27 -8.65 10.75
CA GLY A 256 -17.69 -8.28 10.81
C GLY A 256 -18.34 -8.71 12.13
N PRO A 257 -19.65 -8.47 12.30
CA PRO A 257 -20.36 -8.88 13.50
C PRO A 257 -20.27 -10.39 13.69
N LYS A 258 -20.03 -10.86 14.92
CA LYS A 258 -20.12 -12.28 15.23
C LYS A 258 -21.50 -12.80 14.84
N LYS A 259 -21.56 -13.89 14.08
CA LYS A 259 -22.81 -14.62 13.86
C LYS A 259 -23.35 -15.02 15.23
N ALA A 260 -24.64 -14.76 15.44
CA ALA A 260 -25.32 -15.33 16.58
C ALA A 260 -25.07 -16.84 16.58
N PRO A 261 -24.82 -17.47 17.75
CA PRO A 261 -24.76 -18.92 17.83
C PRO A 261 -26.00 -19.47 17.12
N VAL A 262 -25.81 -20.35 16.14
CA VAL A 262 -26.94 -21.08 15.55
C VAL A 262 -27.54 -21.82 16.73
N ASP A 263 -28.75 -21.44 17.14
CA ASP A 263 -29.46 -22.10 18.23
C ASP A 263 -29.60 -23.56 17.82
N ALA A 264 -28.76 -24.42 18.41
CA ALA A 264 -28.81 -25.84 18.20
C ALA A 264 -30.08 -26.29 18.90
N GLY A 265 -31.20 -26.19 18.18
CA GLY A 265 -32.53 -26.41 18.70
C GLY A 265 -32.53 -27.61 19.64
N ALA A 266 -33.09 -27.42 20.83
CA ALA A 266 -33.30 -28.49 21.77
C ALA A 266 -34.22 -29.53 21.11
N ASP A 267 -33.63 -30.61 20.60
CA ASP A 267 -34.33 -31.86 20.28
C ASP A 267 -34.80 -32.57 21.55
#